data_AF-A0A059KGL1-F1
#
_entry.id   AF-A0A059KGL1-F1
#
_cell.length_a   1.000
_cell.length_b   1.000
_cell.length_c   1.000
_cell.angle_alpha   90.00
_cell.angle_beta   90.00
_cell.angle_gamma   90.00
#
_symmetry.space_group_name_H-M   'P 1'
#
loop_
_entity.id
_entity.type
_entity.pdbx_description
1 polymer ?
#
loop_
_entity_poly.entity_id
_entity_poly.type
_entity_poly.pdbx_seq_one_letter_code
_entity_poly.pdbx_strand_id
1 'polypeptide(L)'
;MHPNYHFDHEPAGDELPDEDFSGRPSKTRLKQQMHDLQALGKELDEMPAHRLKAIVGMPESLLDALLDLKRIRSHEGRRRQLQYIGKIMRGIDAEPLREAVASFKLPGAKETLALHTAERWRDRLIAEDDAFTQWMGEHPGTDAQALRTLIRNARKDQAAAAAAAAQGAEAPTERKGRAYRELFQQIKATLAAAAAAAAPDDADDDQEDDDE
;
A
#
# COMPACT_ATOMS: atom_id res chain seq x y z
N MET A 1 20.94 -8.56 84.57
CA MET A 1 20.89 -7.11 84.82
C MET A 1 21.64 -6.41 83.69
N HIS A 2 20.96 -6.10 82.59
CA HIS A 2 21.41 -5.10 81.63
C HIS A 2 20.18 -4.29 81.19
N PRO A 3 20.30 -2.96 81.16
CA PRO A 3 19.18 -2.05 81.14
C PRO A 3 18.62 -1.82 79.75
N ASN A 4 17.32 -1.50 79.76
CA ASN A 4 16.50 -1.05 78.65
C ASN A 4 17.04 0.29 78.11
N TYR A 5 17.31 0.38 76.80
CA TYR A 5 17.31 1.65 76.08
C TYR A 5 16.29 1.53 74.95
N HIS A 6 15.16 2.18 75.18
CA HIS A 6 14.11 2.42 74.22
C HIS A 6 14.61 3.53 73.28
N PHE A 7 14.71 3.23 71.99
CA PHE A 7 14.92 4.24 70.95
C PHE A 7 13.75 4.10 69.98
N ASP A 8 12.80 5.02 70.11
CA ASP A 8 11.77 5.27 69.11
C ASP A 8 12.46 5.66 67.80
N HIS A 9 12.23 4.89 66.74
CA HIS A 9 12.48 5.35 65.39
C HIS A 9 11.23 5.05 64.55
N GLU A 10 10.51 6.11 64.24
CA GLU A 10 9.41 6.16 63.28
C GLU A 10 9.81 5.49 61.96
N PRO A 11 8.92 4.73 61.29
CA PRO A 11 9.16 4.30 59.93
C PRO A 11 8.90 5.51 59.02
N ALA A 12 9.93 6.32 58.80
CA ALA A 12 9.93 7.27 57.69
C ALA A 12 9.94 6.46 56.39
N GLY A 13 8.76 6.30 55.81
CA GLY A 13 8.59 5.81 54.45
C GLY A 13 9.19 6.83 53.48
N ASP A 14 10.43 6.59 53.08
CA ASP A 14 10.99 7.14 51.85
C ASP A 14 10.80 6.10 50.73
N GLU A 15 9.52 5.88 50.36
CA GLU A 15 9.20 5.52 48.99
C GLU A 15 9.38 6.79 48.16
N LEU A 16 10.60 7.03 47.70
CA LEU A 16 10.82 7.97 46.60
C LEU A 16 10.02 7.44 45.41
N PRO A 17 9.00 8.14 44.88
CA PRO A 17 8.35 7.71 43.67
C PRO A 17 9.38 7.79 42.55
N ASP A 18 9.54 6.69 41.81
CA ASP A 18 10.31 6.64 40.56
C ASP A 18 9.68 7.63 39.56
N GLU A 19 10.07 8.90 39.65
CA GLU A 19 9.78 9.91 38.63
C GLU A 19 10.61 9.56 37.39
N ASP A 20 10.11 8.65 36.56
CA ASP A 20 10.57 8.43 35.18
C ASP A 20 10.16 9.64 34.31
N PHE A 21 10.75 10.79 34.62
CA PHE A 21 10.70 12.03 33.84
C PHE A 21 11.90 12.16 32.90
N SER A 22 12.50 11.03 32.51
CA SER A 22 13.44 11.07 31.40
C SER A 22 12.63 11.01 30.10
N GLY A 23 12.70 12.02 29.24
CA GLY A 23 12.13 12.02 27.88
C GLY A 23 12.72 10.94 26.95
N ARG A 24 13.23 9.85 27.53
CA ARG A 24 13.84 8.71 26.88
C ARG A 24 12.72 7.80 26.38
N PRO A 25 12.70 7.44 25.09
CA PRO A 25 11.67 6.56 24.57
C PRO A 25 11.67 5.23 25.33
N SER A 26 10.49 4.74 25.71
CA SER A 26 10.36 3.47 26.40
C SER A 26 11.04 2.35 25.59
N LYS A 27 11.54 1.31 26.28
CA LYS A 27 12.17 0.14 25.64
C LYS A 27 11.32 -0.43 24.49
N THR A 28 10.00 -0.37 24.63
CA THR A 28 9.02 -0.76 23.60
C THR A 28 9.06 0.14 22.36
N ARG A 29 9.12 1.47 22.53
CA ARG A 29 9.22 2.43 21.40
C ARG A 29 10.52 2.29 20.64
N LEU A 30 11.65 2.09 21.33
CA LEU A 30 12.94 1.85 20.67
C LEU A 30 12.89 0.58 19.82
N LYS A 31 12.29 -0.50 20.34
CA LYS A 31 12.10 -1.74 19.58
C LYS A 31 11.23 -1.52 18.35
N GLN A 32 10.13 -0.76 18.47
CA GLN A 32 9.25 -0.45 17.34
C GLN A 32 9.99 0.33 16.25
N GLN A 33 10.70 1.40 16.62
CA GLN A 33 11.50 2.19 15.68
C GLN A 33 12.53 1.33 14.93
N MET A 34 13.16 0.35 15.61
CA MET A 34 14.06 -0.59 14.95
C MET A 34 13.36 -1.48 13.92
N HIS A 35 12.17 -1.97 14.23
CA HIS A 35 11.37 -2.75 13.27
C HIS A 35 10.92 -1.90 12.08
N ASP A 36 10.54 -0.64 12.32
CA ASP A 36 10.09 0.28 11.27
C ASP A 36 11.22 0.61 10.28
N LEU A 37 12.46 0.81 10.77
CA LEU A 37 13.62 1.03 9.91
C LEU A 37 13.99 -0.21 9.10
N GLN A 38 13.88 -1.41 9.69
CA GLN A 38 14.09 -2.66 8.94
C GLN A 38 13.03 -2.88 7.87
N ALA A 39 11.76 -2.57 8.18
CA ALA A 39 10.68 -2.62 7.22
C ALA A 39 10.93 -1.65 6.06
N LEU A 40 11.30 -0.40 6.35
CA LEU A 40 11.65 0.59 5.34
C LEU A 40 12.83 0.14 4.46
N GLY A 41 13.87 -0.47 5.05
CA GLY A 41 14.98 -1.05 4.28
C GLY A 41 14.54 -2.16 3.32
N LYS A 42 13.53 -2.96 3.69
CA LYS A 42 12.94 -3.97 2.81
C LYS A 42 12.14 -3.32 1.68
N GLU A 43 11.39 -2.26 1.97
CA GLU A 43 10.61 -1.54 0.95
C GLU A 43 11.52 -0.85 -0.08
N LEU A 44 12.65 -0.29 0.37
CA LEU A 44 13.69 0.25 -0.52
C LEU A 44 14.28 -0.83 -1.44
N ASP A 45 14.41 -2.08 -0.97
CA ASP A 45 14.86 -3.20 -1.79
C ASP A 45 13.86 -3.59 -2.88
N GLU A 46 12.58 -3.22 -2.76
CA GLU A 46 11.58 -3.46 -3.81
C GLU A 46 11.68 -2.40 -4.94
N MET A 47 12.28 -1.24 -4.66
CA MET A 47 12.42 -0.16 -5.64
C MET A 47 13.50 -0.45 -6.69
N PRO A 48 13.33 -0.01 -7.96
CA PRO A 48 14.37 -0.08 -8.99
C PRO A 48 15.64 0.71 -8.62
N ALA A 49 16.80 0.25 -9.06
CA ALA A 49 18.09 0.88 -8.73
C ALA A 49 18.19 2.34 -9.16
N HIS A 50 17.61 2.73 -10.31
CA HIS A 50 17.61 4.13 -10.76
C HIS A 50 16.80 5.04 -9.83
N ARG A 51 15.69 4.54 -9.25
CA ARG A 51 14.88 5.30 -8.27
C ARG A 51 15.64 5.49 -6.97
N LEU A 52 16.38 4.48 -6.51
CA LEU A 52 17.22 4.59 -5.31
C LEU A 52 18.30 5.67 -5.46
N LYS A 53 18.96 5.71 -6.64
CA LYS A 53 19.98 6.73 -6.96
C LYS A 53 19.44 8.15 -7.03
N ALA A 54 18.15 8.31 -7.33
CA ALA A 54 17.49 9.61 -7.42
C ALA A 54 17.04 10.17 -6.06
N ILE A 55 17.14 9.40 -4.97
CA ILE A 55 16.73 9.86 -3.64
C ILE A 55 17.76 10.87 -3.11
N VAL A 56 17.35 12.13 -3.01
CA VAL A 56 18.17 13.22 -2.47
C VAL A 56 18.46 12.97 -0.99
N GLY A 57 19.71 13.20 -0.59
CA GLY A 57 20.14 13.07 0.82
C GLY A 57 20.40 11.64 1.27
N MET A 58 20.32 10.64 0.38
CA MET A 58 20.74 9.27 0.70
C MET A 58 22.28 9.19 0.81
N PRO A 59 22.84 8.70 1.93
CA PRO A 59 24.28 8.46 2.02
C PRO A 59 24.72 7.35 1.07
N GLU A 60 25.89 7.50 0.45
CA GLU A 60 26.48 6.53 -0.47
C GLU A 60 26.58 5.12 0.16
N SER A 61 26.97 5.04 1.44
CA SER A 61 27.05 3.76 2.17
C SER A 61 25.71 3.01 2.25
N LEU A 62 24.58 3.74 2.28
CA LEU A 62 23.25 3.13 2.28
C LEU A 62 22.86 2.68 0.88
N LEU A 63 23.15 3.50 -0.13
CA LEU A 63 22.91 3.17 -1.54
C LEU A 63 23.66 1.89 -1.94
N ASP A 64 24.96 1.82 -1.64
CA ASP A 64 25.77 0.64 -1.92
C ASP A 64 25.24 -0.60 -1.22
N ALA A 65 24.88 -0.48 0.06
CA ALA A 65 24.32 -1.58 0.83
C ALA A 65 23.01 -2.12 0.22
N LEU A 66 22.16 -1.24 -0.34
CA LEU A 66 20.92 -1.61 -1.04
C LEU A 66 21.21 -2.26 -2.41
N LEU A 67 22.19 -1.75 -3.16
CA LEU A 67 22.58 -2.34 -4.44
C LEU A 67 23.19 -3.73 -4.25
N ASP A 68 23.99 -3.92 -3.20
CA ASP A 68 24.53 -5.22 -2.81
C ASP A 68 23.42 -6.20 -2.39
N LEU A 69 22.45 -5.74 -1.60
CA LEU A 69 21.30 -6.56 -1.19
C LEU A 69 20.59 -7.19 -2.39
N LYS A 70 20.41 -6.44 -3.48
CA LYS A 70 19.80 -6.93 -4.73
C LYS A 70 20.61 -8.02 -5.42
N ARG A 71 21.93 -8.06 -5.21
CA ARG A 71 22.83 -9.07 -5.81
C ARG A 71 22.86 -10.37 -4.99
N ILE A 72 22.67 -10.29 -3.68
CA ILE A 72 22.73 -11.44 -2.77
C ILE A 72 21.54 -12.37 -3.02
N ARG A 73 21.83 -13.65 -3.28
CA ARG A 73 20.82 -14.70 -3.53
C ARG A 73 20.49 -15.56 -2.31
N SER A 74 21.40 -15.69 -1.35
CA SER A 74 21.17 -16.51 -0.16
C SER A 74 20.24 -15.82 0.82
N HIS A 75 19.25 -16.55 1.36
CA HIS A 75 18.32 -16.00 2.36
C HIS A 75 19.04 -15.44 3.59
N GLU A 76 20.05 -16.17 4.08
CA GLU A 76 20.84 -15.76 5.22
C GLU A 76 21.70 -14.51 4.92
N GLY A 77 22.30 -14.44 3.72
CA GLY A 77 23.05 -13.26 3.29
C GLY A 77 22.15 -12.02 3.18
N ARG A 78 20.97 -12.16 2.57
CA ARG A 78 19.97 -11.08 2.47
C ARG A 78 19.52 -10.61 3.86
N ARG A 79 19.26 -11.55 4.78
CA ARG A 79 18.87 -11.23 6.16
C ARG A 79 19.94 -10.41 6.89
N ARG A 80 21.22 -10.80 6.76
CA ARG A 80 22.34 -10.06 7.37
C ARG A 80 22.52 -8.68 6.74
N GLN A 81 22.40 -8.59 5.42
CA GLN A 81 22.50 -7.31 4.72
C GLN A 81 21.37 -6.35 5.12
N LEU A 82 20.14 -6.83 5.26
CA LEU A 82 19.02 -6.03 5.79
C LEU A 82 19.27 -5.53 7.22
N GLN A 83 19.91 -6.34 8.08
CA GLN A 83 20.30 -5.89 9.42
C GLN A 83 21.37 -4.81 9.39
N TYR A 84 22.32 -4.90 8.45
CA TYR A 84 23.35 -3.88 8.23
C TYR A 84 22.75 -2.58 7.71
N ILE A 85 21.85 -2.65 6.72
CA ILE A 85 21.06 -1.51 6.25
C ILE A 85 20.30 -0.86 7.41
N GLY A 86 19.59 -1.66 8.21
CA GLY A 86 18.90 -1.17 9.41
C GLY A 86 19.85 -0.59 10.48
N LYS A 87 21.15 -0.90 10.46
CA LYS A 87 22.17 -0.24 11.29
C LYS A 87 22.56 1.12 10.74
N ILE A 88 22.78 1.23 9.43
CA ILE A 88 23.07 2.52 8.77
C ILE A 88 21.91 3.49 8.97
N MET A 89 20.68 3.02 8.77
CA MET A 89 19.46 3.83 8.85
C MET A 89 19.19 4.42 10.24
N ARG A 90 19.81 3.91 11.32
CA ARG A 90 19.70 4.51 12.66
C ARG A 90 20.45 5.82 12.81
N GLY A 91 21.42 6.08 11.92
CA GLY A 91 22.29 7.26 12.00
C GLY A 91 21.91 8.38 11.04
N ILE A 92 20.76 8.29 10.36
CA ILE A 92 20.35 9.23 9.32
C ILE A 92 18.90 9.65 9.50
N ASP A 93 18.53 10.73 8.83
CA ASP A 93 17.13 11.07 8.63
C ASP A 93 16.51 10.09 7.62
N ALA A 94 15.46 9.39 8.05
CA ALA A 94 14.75 8.42 7.25
C ALA A 94 13.53 9.01 6.54
N GLU A 95 13.15 10.26 6.82
CA GLU A 95 11.94 10.86 6.26
C GLU A 95 11.97 10.95 4.72
N PRO A 96 13.05 11.44 4.08
CA PRO A 96 13.13 11.45 2.61
C PRO A 96 13.04 10.06 1.99
N LEU A 97 13.51 9.03 2.70
CA LEU A 97 13.41 7.63 2.25
C LEU A 97 11.96 7.13 2.33
N ARG A 98 11.23 7.50 3.39
CA ARG A 98 9.81 7.16 3.55
C ARG A 98 8.97 7.83 2.47
N GLU A 99 9.21 9.10 2.19
CA GLU A 99 8.54 9.84 1.13
C GLU A 99 8.81 9.23 -0.25
N ALA A 100 10.06 8.86 -0.54
CA ALA A 100 10.41 8.19 -1.79
C ALA A 100 9.69 6.84 -1.95
N VAL A 101 9.62 6.04 -0.88
CA VAL A 101 8.89 4.76 -0.88
C VAL A 101 7.38 4.99 -1.03
N ALA A 102 6.82 5.96 -0.32
CA ALA A 102 5.39 6.29 -0.41
C ALA A 102 5.02 6.73 -1.83
N SER A 103 5.83 7.60 -2.43
CA SER A 103 5.67 8.07 -3.81
C SER A 103 5.77 6.94 -4.83
N PHE A 104 6.67 5.98 -4.60
CA PHE A 104 6.81 4.80 -5.43
C PHE A 104 5.59 3.85 -5.33
N LYS A 105 5.00 3.70 -4.15
CA LYS A 105 3.85 2.82 -3.92
C LYS A 105 2.52 3.45 -4.34
N LEU A 106 2.42 4.78 -4.36
CA LEU A 106 1.19 5.50 -4.63
C LEU A 106 0.53 5.12 -5.97
N PRO A 107 1.25 5.00 -7.11
CA PRO A 107 0.65 4.55 -8.37
C PRO A 107 0.00 3.17 -8.27
N GLY A 108 0.67 2.19 -7.65
CA GLY A 108 0.14 0.83 -7.51
C GLY A 108 -1.09 0.76 -6.58
N ALA A 109 -1.10 1.57 -5.52
CA ALA A 109 -2.26 1.71 -4.65
C ALA A 109 -3.46 2.34 -5.37
N LYS A 110 -3.21 3.39 -6.17
CA LYS A 110 -4.23 4.03 -7.03
C LYS A 110 -4.79 3.03 -8.05
N GLU A 111 -3.94 2.25 -8.70
CA GLU A 111 -4.38 1.21 -9.66
C GLU A 111 -5.22 0.14 -8.98
N THR A 112 -4.79 -0.36 -7.81
CA THR A 112 -5.54 -1.36 -7.03
C THR A 112 -6.92 -0.83 -6.63
N LEU A 113 -6.99 0.41 -6.16
CA LEU A 113 -8.25 1.07 -5.82
C LEU A 113 -9.15 1.24 -7.06
N ALA A 114 -8.58 1.61 -8.20
CA ALA A 114 -9.31 1.74 -9.47
C ALA A 114 -9.88 0.39 -9.92
N LEU A 115 -9.10 -0.70 -9.82
CA LEU A 115 -9.56 -2.06 -10.12
C LEU A 115 -10.76 -2.46 -9.25
N HIS A 116 -10.65 -2.31 -7.92
CA HIS A 116 -11.76 -2.63 -7.02
C HIS A 116 -12.99 -1.75 -7.25
N THR A 117 -12.79 -0.49 -7.62
CA THR A 117 -13.90 0.41 -7.95
C THR A 117 -14.61 -0.04 -9.22
N ALA A 118 -13.86 -0.45 -10.25
CA ALA A 118 -14.43 -1.03 -11.47
C ALA A 118 -15.16 -2.35 -11.21
N GLU A 119 -14.62 -3.21 -10.34
CA GLU A 119 -15.28 -4.47 -9.94
C GLU A 119 -16.62 -4.21 -9.23
N ARG A 120 -16.63 -3.30 -8.25
CA ARG A 120 -17.87 -2.93 -7.54
C ARG A 120 -18.91 -2.37 -8.50
N TRP A 121 -18.53 -1.47 -9.40
CA TRP A 121 -19.45 -0.92 -10.39
C TRP A 121 -20.02 -1.97 -11.32
N ARG A 122 -19.19 -2.89 -11.83
CA ARG A 122 -19.65 -4.01 -12.66
C ARG A 122 -20.69 -4.85 -11.93
N ASP A 123 -20.38 -5.26 -10.70
CA ASP A 123 -21.25 -6.15 -9.94
C ASP A 123 -22.58 -5.45 -9.60
N ARG A 124 -22.55 -4.16 -9.25
CA ARG A 124 -23.75 -3.33 -9.06
C ARG A 124 -24.57 -3.17 -10.34
N LEU A 125 -23.95 -2.83 -11.47
CA LEU A 125 -24.65 -2.68 -12.76
C LEU A 125 -25.37 -3.96 -13.20
N ILE A 126 -24.84 -5.13 -12.82
CA ILE A 126 -25.49 -6.41 -13.10
C ILE A 126 -26.61 -6.69 -12.10
N ALA A 127 -26.45 -6.38 -10.82
CA ALA A 127 -27.40 -6.74 -9.76
C ALA A 127 -28.56 -5.74 -9.59
N GLU A 128 -28.28 -4.45 -9.77
CA GLU A 128 -29.17 -3.33 -9.45
C GLU A 128 -29.65 -2.65 -10.74
N ASP A 129 -30.93 -2.27 -10.80
CA ASP A 129 -31.51 -1.59 -11.97
C ASP A 129 -31.26 -0.07 -11.98
N ASP A 130 -31.13 0.54 -10.79
CA ASP A 130 -30.86 1.96 -10.60
C ASP A 130 -29.37 2.32 -10.78
N ALA A 131 -28.47 1.34 -10.64
CA ALA A 131 -27.03 1.52 -10.84
C ALA A 131 -26.68 2.07 -12.23
N PHE A 132 -27.46 1.74 -13.26
CA PHE A 132 -27.26 2.31 -14.61
C PHE A 132 -27.46 3.83 -14.62
N THR A 133 -28.52 4.31 -13.96
CA THR A 133 -28.83 5.75 -13.89
C THR A 133 -27.76 6.49 -13.09
N GLN A 134 -27.30 5.91 -11.98
CA GLN A 134 -26.21 6.46 -11.17
C GLN A 134 -24.91 6.57 -12.00
N TRP A 135 -24.55 5.49 -12.70
CA TRP A 135 -23.37 5.46 -13.58
C TRP A 135 -23.44 6.55 -14.66
N MET A 136 -24.58 6.71 -15.34
CA MET A 136 -24.74 7.74 -16.37
C MET A 136 -24.69 9.17 -15.81
N GLY A 137 -25.07 9.36 -14.54
CA GLY A 137 -24.92 10.64 -13.85
C GLY A 137 -23.47 10.98 -13.53
N GLU A 138 -22.70 10.00 -13.06
CA GLU A 138 -21.28 10.17 -12.72
C GLU A 138 -20.37 10.18 -13.95
N HIS A 139 -20.74 9.45 -15.00
CA HIS A 139 -19.94 9.26 -16.21
C HIS A 139 -20.77 9.49 -17.49
N PRO A 140 -21.19 10.74 -17.75
CA PRO A 140 -22.09 11.08 -18.86
C PRO A 140 -21.49 10.82 -20.25
N GLY A 141 -20.16 10.72 -20.39
CA GLY A 141 -19.48 10.36 -21.64
C GLY A 141 -19.54 8.88 -22.01
N THR A 142 -20.19 8.03 -21.21
CA THR A 142 -20.30 6.60 -21.49
C THR A 142 -21.28 6.33 -22.64
N ASP A 143 -20.94 5.40 -23.54
CA ASP A 143 -21.91 4.85 -24.50
C ASP A 143 -22.99 4.04 -23.76
N ALA A 144 -24.12 4.70 -23.52
CA ALA A 144 -25.28 4.15 -22.84
C ALA A 144 -25.83 2.88 -23.52
N GLN A 145 -25.77 2.79 -24.85
CA GLN A 145 -26.36 1.67 -25.60
C GLN A 145 -25.46 0.44 -25.55
N ALA A 146 -24.15 0.63 -25.70
CA ALA A 146 -23.17 -0.42 -25.52
C ALA A 146 -23.22 -0.96 -24.08
N LEU A 147 -23.26 -0.07 -23.08
CA LEU A 147 -23.32 -0.45 -21.68
C LEU A 147 -24.56 -1.29 -21.34
N ARG A 148 -25.76 -0.85 -21.77
CA ARG A 148 -27.00 -1.64 -21.57
C ARG A 148 -26.94 -3.02 -22.22
N THR A 149 -26.32 -3.11 -23.38
CA THR A 149 -26.17 -4.39 -24.09
C THR A 149 -25.28 -5.34 -23.32
N LEU A 150 -24.13 -4.85 -22.81
CA LEU A 150 -23.22 -5.62 -21.97
C LEU A 150 -23.89 -6.09 -20.67
N ILE A 151 -24.63 -5.21 -19.98
CA ILE A 151 -25.37 -5.55 -18.75
C ILE A 151 -26.40 -6.66 -19.02
N ARG A 152 -27.25 -6.51 -20.05
CA ARG A 152 -28.25 -7.52 -20.38
C ARG A 152 -27.63 -8.86 -20.73
N ASN A 153 -26.54 -8.86 -21.49
CA ASN A 153 -25.83 -10.08 -21.87
C ASN A 153 -25.18 -10.74 -20.64
N ALA A 154 -24.58 -9.96 -19.74
CA ALA A 154 -24.00 -10.48 -18.50
C ALA A 154 -25.06 -11.09 -17.56
N ARG A 155 -26.24 -10.46 -17.43
CA ARG A 155 -27.38 -11.01 -16.68
C ARG A 155 -27.89 -12.31 -17.31
N LYS A 156 -27.99 -12.36 -18.63
CA LYS A 156 -28.39 -13.58 -19.38
C LYS A 156 -27.39 -14.72 -19.16
N ASP A 157 -26.09 -14.44 -19.22
CA ASP A 157 -25.04 -15.42 -18.96
C ASP A 157 -25.11 -15.95 -17.52
N GLN A 158 -25.34 -15.08 -16.53
CA GLN A 158 -25.50 -15.49 -15.13
C GLN A 158 -26.75 -16.36 -14.92
N ALA A 159 -27.88 -15.99 -15.52
CA ALA A 159 -29.11 -16.77 -15.45
C ALA A 159 -28.94 -18.16 -16.11
N ALA A 160 -28.27 -18.22 -17.26
CA ALA A 160 -27.96 -19.48 -17.94
C ALA A 160 -27.03 -20.37 -17.09
N ALA A 161 -26.00 -19.78 -16.47
CA ALA A 161 -25.10 -20.50 -15.58
C ALA A 161 -25.82 -21.03 -14.32
N ALA A 162 -26.69 -20.22 -13.71
CA ALA A 162 -27.49 -20.63 -12.56
C ALA A 162 -28.48 -21.75 -12.91
N ALA A 163 -29.14 -21.67 -14.08
CA ALA A 163 -30.04 -22.71 -14.57
C ALA A 163 -29.31 -24.03 -14.85
N ALA A 164 -28.12 -23.97 -15.45
CA ALA A 164 -27.28 -25.16 -15.69
C ALA A 164 -26.83 -25.81 -14.37
N ALA A 165 -26.42 -25.01 -13.39
CA ALA A 165 -26.06 -25.51 -12.06
C ALA A 165 -27.25 -26.17 -11.34
N ALA A 166 -28.45 -25.60 -11.46
CA ALA A 166 -29.68 -26.19 -10.91
C ALA A 166 -30.07 -27.52 -11.57
N GLN A 167 -29.63 -27.76 -12.81
CA GLN A 167 -29.87 -28.99 -13.56
C GLN A 167 -28.80 -30.07 -13.31
N GLY A 168 -27.89 -29.86 -12.35
CA GLY A 168 -26.85 -30.82 -12.00
C GLY A 168 -25.74 -30.97 -13.04
N ALA A 169 -25.66 -30.05 -14.01
CA ALA A 169 -24.53 -29.98 -14.92
C ALA A 169 -23.27 -29.60 -14.12
N GLU A 170 -22.14 -30.25 -14.42
CA GLU A 170 -20.83 -29.82 -13.92
C GLU A 170 -20.68 -28.33 -14.17
N ALA A 171 -20.49 -27.55 -13.11
CA ALA A 171 -20.38 -26.11 -13.20
C ALA A 171 -19.30 -25.76 -14.23
N PRO A 172 -19.59 -24.94 -15.26
CA PRO A 172 -18.56 -24.48 -16.17
C PRO A 172 -17.43 -23.85 -15.35
N THR A 173 -16.25 -24.48 -15.38
CA THR A 173 -15.02 -24.08 -14.67
C THR A 173 -14.87 -22.56 -14.54
N GLU A 174 -15.32 -21.96 -13.42
CA GLU A 174 -15.18 -20.57 -12.89
C GLU A 174 -15.13 -19.35 -13.85
N ARG A 175 -15.18 -19.55 -15.16
CA ARG A 175 -14.92 -18.56 -16.19
C ARG A 175 -16.19 -17.75 -16.34
N LYS A 176 -16.18 -16.57 -15.73
CA LYS A 176 -17.21 -15.55 -15.94
C LYS A 176 -17.46 -15.35 -17.45
N GLY A 177 -18.71 -15.09 -17.83
CA GLY A 177 -19.12 -14.92 -19.23
C GLY A 177 -18.34 -13.84 -19.97
N ARG A 178 -18.35 -13.89 -21.30
CA ARG A 178 -17.66 -12.89 -22.15
C ARG A 178 -18.13 -11.47 -21.84
N ALA A 179 -19.46 -11.29 -21.73
CA ALA A 179 -20.07 -10.00 -21.43
C ALA A 179 -19.63 -9.45 -20.07
N TYR A 180 -19.42 -10.31 -19.07
CA TYR A 180 -18.93 -9.91 -17.74
C TYR A 180 -17.52 -9.30 -17.79
N ARG A 181 -16.64 -9.89 -18.61
CA ARG A 181 -15.28 -9.38 -18.80
C ARG A 181 -15.27 -8.10 -19.64
N GLU A 182 -16.06 -8.04 -20.71
CA GLU A 182 -16.15 -6.85 -21.56
C GLU A 182 -16.76 -5.66 -20.79
N LEU A 183 -17.76 -5.90 -19.94
CA LEU A 183 -18.31 -4.89 -19.04
C LEU A 183 -17.25 -4.32 -18.10
N PHE A 184 -16.42 -5.18 -17.49
CA PHE A 184 -15.31 -4.73 -16.66
C PHE A 184 -14.32 -3.84 -17.42
N GLN A 185 -13.94 -4.22 -18.64
CA GLN A 185 -13.00 -3.44 -19.45
C GLN A 185 -13.57 -2.07 -19.83
N GLN A 186 -14.85 -1.99 -20.21
CA GLN A 186 -15.52 -0.72 -20.50
C GLN A 186 -15.57 0.20 -19.28
N ILE A 187 -15.93 -0.35 -18.11
CA ILE A 187 -15.97 0.38 -16.84
C ILE A 187 -14.57 0.88 -16.46
N LYS A 188 -13.56 0.00 -16.51
CA LYS A 188 -12.17 0.34 -16.23
C LYS A 188 -11.68 1.47 -17.14
N ALA A 189 -11.96 1.37 -18.44
CA ALA A 189 -11.56 2.39 -19.42
C ALA A 189 -12.24 3.73 -19.14
N THR A 190 -13.53 3.73 -18.79
CA THR A 190 -14.28 4.95 -18.48
C THR A 190 -13.77 5.61 -17.20
N LEU A 191 -13.50 4.83 -16.15
CA LEU A 191 -12.93 5.33 -14.90
C LEU A 191 -11.51 5.87 -15.10
N ALA A 192 -10.70 5.22 -15.93
CA ALA A 192 -9.37 5.70 -16.28
C ALA A 192 -9.42 7.02 -17.05
N ALA A 193 -10.34 7.14 -18.02
CA ALA A 193 -10.55 8.39 -18.76
C ALA A 193 -11.04 9.53 -17.85
N ALA A 194 -11.95 9.23 -16.92
CA ALA A 194 -12.42 10.20 -15.93
C ALA A 194 -11.30 10.64 -14.97
N ALA A 195 -10.46 9.71 -14.52
CA ALA A 195 -9.30 10.02 -13.67
C ALA A 195 -8.26 10.87 -14.40
N ALA A 196 -8.01 10.60 -15.69
CA ALA A 196 -7.12 11.41 -16.52
C ALA A 196 -7.66 12.83 -16.75
N ALA A 197 -8.97 12.98 -16.96
CA ALA A 197 -9.61 14.29 -17.10
C ALA A 197 -9.65 15.11 -15.79
N ALA A 198 -9.54 14.46 -14.64
CA ALA A 198 -9.52 15.09 -13.32
C ALA A 198 -8.11 15.38 -12.79
N ALA A 199 -7.06 14.85 -13.43
CA ALA A 199 -5.69 15.15 -13.05
C ALA A 199 -5.34 16.58 -13.51
N PRO A 200 -4.82 17.45 -12.63
CA PRO A 200 -4.28 18.74 -13.06
C PRO A 200 -3.08 18.51 -13.99
N ASP A 201 -2.91 19.42 -14.93
CA ASP A 201 -1.88 19.45 -15.97
C ASP A 201 -0.51 19.75 -15.34
N ASP A 202 0.02 18.82 -14.52
CA ASP A 202 1.41 18.85 -14.04
C ASP A 202 2.30 18.15 -15.09
N ALA A 203 2.21 18.63 -16.33
CA ALA A 203 3.02 18.20 -17.45
C ALA A 203 3.57 19.43 -18.19
N ASP A 204 4.44 20.18 -17.52
CA ASP A 204 5.49 20.93 -18.19
C ASP A 204 6.63 21.13 -17.18
N ASP A 205 7.77 20.50 -17.47
CA ASP A 205 9.15 20.99 -17.26
C ASP A 205 10.10 19.79 -17.00
N ASP A 206 10.47 19.08 -18.08
CA ASP A 206 11.67 18.25 -18.13
C ASP A 206 12.02 17.96 -19.62
N GLN A 207 11.98 19.01 -20.42
CA GLN A 207 12.53 19.04 -21.77
C GLN A 207 13.29 20.36 -21.92
N GLU A 208 14.57 20.28 -22.32
CA GLU A 208 15.59 21.36 -22.42
C GLU A 208 16.46 21.44 -21.14
N ASP A 209 17.76 21.12 -21.11
CA ASP A 209 18.80 21.37 -22.11
C ASP A 209 19.81 20.20 -22.25
N ASP A 210 19.91 19.70 -23.49
CA ASP A 210 21.09 19.06 -24.04
C ASP A 210 21.69 20.13 -24.98
N ASP A 211 22.68 20.90 -24.51
CA ASP A 211 23.70 21.63 -25.30
C ASP A 211 24.56 22.51 -24.37
N GLU A 212 25.76 22.04 -23.99
CA GLU A 212 27.07 22.69 -24.25
C GLU A 212 28.26 21.80 -23.83
#